data_AF-A0A7K7BJ24-F1
#
_entry.id   AF-A0A7K7BJ24-F1
#
_cell.length_a   1.000
_cell.length_b   1.000
_cell.length_c   1.000
_cell.angle_alpha   90.00
_cell.angle_beta   90.00
_cell.angle_gamma   90.00
#
_symmetry.space_group_name_H-M   'P 1'
#
loop_
_entity.id
_entity.type
_entity.pdbx_description
1 polymer ?
#
loop_
_entity_poly.entity_id
_entity_poly.type
_entity_poly.pdbx_seq_one_letter_code
_entity_poly.pdbx_strand_id
1 'polypeptide(L)'
;AELAAVVRAFEKFSEPINLVTDSAYVAGVVSRAEQAVLKDIEDGHLHRLLSKLIYLVSQREHPFYVMHVRSHTDLPGEIAEGNRKADSLAAPAEMARLPDIFQQAKLSHQQYHQNIPGLIRQFQLTRSQARAIVATCPNCQLQAVPSLGVGVNP
;
A
#
# COMPACT_ATOMS: atom_id res chain seq x y z
N ALA A 1 -4.85 3.57 -3.22
CA ALA A 1 -4.07 3.00 -4.32
C ALA A 1 -4.55 1.58 -4.65
N GLU A 2 -4.49 0.66 -3.69
CA GLU A 2 -4.86 -0.76 -3.86
C GLU A 2 -6.23 -0.99 -4.52
N LEU A 3 -7.30 -0.38 -4.01
CA LEU A 3 -8.64 -0.56 -4.57
C LEU A 3 -8.71 -0.12 -6.05
N ALA A 4 -8.00 0.95 -6.41
CA ALA A 4 -7.95 1.42 -7.80
C ALA A 4 -7.15 0.45 -8.70
N ALA A 5 -6.11 -0.20 -8.18
CA ALA A 5 -5.37 -1.24 -8.90
C ALA A 5 -6.27 -2.46 -9.17
N VAL A 6 -7.07 -2.87 -8.18
CA VAL A 6 -8.04 -3.94 -8.33
C VAL A 6 -9.12 -3.62 -9.36
N VAL A 7 -9.72 -2.43 -9.29
CA VAL A 7 -10.69 -1.97 -10.30
C VAL A 7 -10.09 -2.07 -11.70
N ARG A 8 -8.86 -1.59 -11.89
CA ARG A 8 -8.15 -1.68 -13.18
C ARG A 8 -7.90 -3.12 -13.63
N ALA A 9 -7.61 -4.04 -12.71
CA ALA A 9 -7.44 -5.45 -13.04
C ALA A 9 -8.74 -6.05 -13.60
N PHE A 10 -9.88 -5.78 -12.95
CA PHE A 10 -11.19 -6.22 -13.42
C PHE A 10 -11.62 -5.57 -14.75
N GLU A 11 -11.25 -4.31 -14.98
CA GLU A 11 -11.47 -3.66 -16.28
C GLU A 11 -10.65 -4.28 -17.41
N LYS A 12 -9.40 -4.67 -17.11
CA LYS A 12 -8.45 -5.12 -18.11
C LYS A 12 -8.66 -6.57 -18.52
N PHE A 13 -8.97 -7.43 -17.56
CA PHE A 13 -9.03 -8.87 -17.77
C PHE A 13 -10.47 -9.35 -17.75
N SER A 14 -11.01 -9.70 -18.92
CA SER A 14 -12.33 -10.34 -19.02
C SER A 14 -12.25 -11.84 -18.71
N GLU A 15 -11.16 -12.52 -19.04
CA GLU A 15 -10.90 -13.95 -18.81
C GLU A 15 -10.82 -14.36 -17.32
N PRO A 16 -10.83 -15.66 -16.97
CA PRO A 16 -10.67 -16.07 -15.58
C PRO A 16 -9.39 -15.52 -14.93
N ILE A 17 -9.50 -14.92 -13.74
CA ILE A 17 -8.35 -14.32 -13.04
C ILE A 17 -8.24 -14.75 -11.58
N ASN A 18 -7.00 -14.87 -11.10
CA ASN A 18 -6.67 -15.00 -9.69
C ASN A 18 -6.06 -13.67 -9.20
N LEU A 19 -6.82 -12.94 -8.39
CA LEU A 19 -6.39 -11.69 -7.78
C LEU A 19 -5.65 -11.96 -6.47
N VAL A 20 -4.36 -11.65 -6.45
CA VAL A 20 -3.53 -11.69 -5.25
C VAL A 20 -3.33 -10.26 -4.77
N THR A 21 -3.63 -9.99 -3.50
CA THR A 21 -3.40 -8.68 -2.89
C THR A 21 -2.80 -8.85 -1.50
N ASP A 22 -1.93 -7.93 -1.10
CA ASP A 22 -1.42 -7.87 0.26
C ASP A 22 -2.25 -6.98 1.19
N SER A 23 -3.32 -6.39 0.66
CA SER A 23 -4.29 -5.63 1.44
C SER A 23 -5.45 -6.51 1.88
N ALA A 24 -5.44 -6.90 3.16
CA ALA A 24 -6.55 -7.65 3.77
C ALA A 24 -7.89 -6.91 3.63
N TYR A 25 -7.85 -5.57 3.68
CA TYR A 25 -9.03 -4.74 3.46
C TYR A 25 -9.58 -4.93 2.04
N VAL A 26 -8.74 -4.80 1.01
CA VAL A 26 -9.17 -4.94 -0.38
C VAL A 26 -9.61 -6.35 -0.68
N ALA A 27 -8.91 -7.37 -0.19
CA ALA A 27 -9.34 -8.76 -0.32
C ALA A 27 -10.76 -8.97 0.22
N GLY A 28 -11.05 -8.43 1.41
CA GLY A 28 -12.37 -8.51 2.02
C GLY A 28 -13.44 -7.69 1.28
N VAL A 29 -13.09 -6.53 0.72
CA VAL A 29 -14.01 -5.72 -0.09
C VAL A 29 -14.39 -6.50 -1.36
N VAL A 30 -13.41 -7.04 -2.09
CA VAL A 30 -13.63 -7.79 -3.32
C VAL A 30 -14.45 -9.05 -3.06
N SER A 31 -14.13 -9.79 -1.99
CA SER A 31 -14.85 -11.03 -1.65
C SER A 31 -16.32 -10.83 -1.30
N ARG A 32 -16.74 -9.59 -1.04
CA ARG A 32 -18.12 -9.20 -0.74
C ARG A 32 -18.73 -8.29 -1.80
N ALA A 33 -18.02 -8.01 -2.89
CA ALA A 33 -18.46 -7.03 -3.88
C ALA A 33 -19.63 -7.55 -4.72
N GLU A 34 -19.71 -8.87 -4.92
CA GLU A 34 -20.82 -9.50 -5.63
C GLU A 34 -22.13 -9.21 -4.89
N GLN A 35 -23.07 -8.56 -5.59
CA GLN A 35 -24.38 -8.15 -5.06
C GLN A 35 -24.34 -7.20 -3.84
N ALA A 36 -23.21 -6.55 -3.57
CA ALA A 36 -23.16 -5.55 -2.52
C ALA A 36 -24.01 -4.32 -2.86
N VAL A 37 -24.69 -3.79 -1.85
CA VAL A 37 -25.34 -2.47 -1.92
C VAL A 37 -24.46 -1.47 -1.20
N LEU A 38 -24.05 -0.42 -1.92
CA LEU A 38 -23.22 0.64 -1.36
C LEU A 38 -24.10 1.62 -0.57
N LYS A 39 -23.73 1.91 0.67
CA LYS A 39 -24.32 3.02 1.43
C LYS A 39 -23.80 4.36 0.91
N ASP A 40 -24.48 5.44 1.27
CA ASP A 40 -23.96 6.78 1.02
C ASP A 40 -22.62 6.97 1.73
N ILE A 41 -21.61 7.40 0.95
CA ILE A 41 -20.24 7.64 1.41
C ILE A 41 -19.89 9.08 1.00
N GLU A 42 -19.43 9.88 1.96
CA GLU A 42 -19.06 11.29 1.75
C GLU A 42 -17.84 11.45 0.83
N ASP A 43 -16.88 10.51 0.90
CA ASP A 43 -15.74 10.46 0.00
C ASP A 43 -16.18 10.03 -1.42
N GLY A 44 -16.38 11.01 -2.29
CA GLY A 44 -16.80 10.79 -3.68
C GLY A 44 -15.79 9.98 -4.51
N HIS A 45 -14.49 10.01 -4.18
CA HIS A 45 -13.50 9.20 -4.88
C HIS A 45 -13.63 7.72 -4.49
N LEU A 46 -13.73 7.45 -3.20
CA LEU A 46 -13.92 6.10 -2.68
C LEU A 46 -15.26 5.51 -3.14
N HIS A 47 -16.34 6.31 -3.04
CA HIS A 47 -17.67 5.93 -3.53
C HIS A 47 -17.60 5.50 -5.00
N ARG A 48 -16.98 6.31 -5.86
CA ARG A 48 -16.82 6.00 -7.28
C ARG A 48 -16.07 4.69 -7.53
N LEU A 49 -14.97 4.44 -6.80
CA LEU A 49 -14.21 3.20 -6.94
C LEU A 49 -15.00 1.97 -6.50
N LEU A 50 -15.71 2.06 -5.38
CA LEU A 50 -16.52 0.96 -4.85
C LEU A 50 -17.71 0.66 -5.77
N SER A 51 -18.45 1.67 -6.21
CA SER A 51 -19.55 1.51 -7.16
C SER A 51 -19.08 0.84 -8.45
N LYS A 52 -17.91 1.24 -8.95
CA LYS A 52 -17.32 0.65 -10.15
C LYS A 52 -16.88 -0.79 -9.95
N LEU A 53 -16.26 -1.11 -8.81
CA LEU A 53 -15.89 -2.49 -8.47
C LEU A 53 -17.13 -3.40 -8.41
N ILE A 54 -18.17 -2.96 -7.69
CA ILE A 54 -19.42 -3.72 -7.56
C ILE A 54 -20.03 -3.99 -8.94
N TYR A 55 -20.09 -2.98 -9.80
CA TYR A 55 -20.58 -3.13 -11.17
C TYR A 55 -19.76 -4.16 -11.96
N LEU A 56 -18.42 -4.03 -11.97
CA LEU A 56 -17.54 -4.92 -12.73
C LEU A 56 -17.62 -6.37 -12.26
N VAL A 57 -17.66 -6.60 -10.95
CA VAL A 57 -17.80 -7.93 -10.37
C VAL A 57 -19.17 -8.53 -10.71
N SER A 58 -20.25 -7.73 -10.60
CA SER A 58 -21.61 -8.20 -10.84
C SER A 58 -21.92 -8.46 -12.32
N GLN A 59 -21.18 -7.88 -13.25
CA GLN A 59 -21.33 -8.10 -14.70
C GLN A 59 -20.36 -9.14 -15.25
N ARG A 60 -19.50 -9.70 -14.41
CA ARG A 60 -18.47 -10.62 -14.87
C ARG A 60 -19.06 -11.99 -15.18
N GLU A 61 -18.83 -12.49 -16.38
CA GLU A 61 -19.26 -13.84 -16.79
C GLU A 61 -18.24 -14.93 -16.39
N HIS A 62 -16.95 -14.58 -16.33
CA HIS A 62 -15.88 -15.51 -16.03
C HIS A 62 -15.52 -15.52 -14.53
N PRO A 63 -15.16 -16.69 -13.97
CA PRO A 63 -14.85 -16.80 -12.55
C PRO A 63 -13.61 -15.98 -12.17
N PHE A 64 -13.56 -15.54 -10.92
CA PHE A 64 -12.37 -14.98 -10.33
C PHE A 64 -12.16 -15.54 -8.92
N TYR A 65 -10.90 -15.57 -8.49
CA TYR A 65 -10.54 -15.85 -7.11
C TYR A 65 -9.83 -14.64 -6.52
N VAL A 66 -10.03 -14.38 -5.23
CA VAL A 66 -9.28 -13.36 -4.50
C VAL A 66 -8.59 -13.99 -3.29
N MET A 67 -7.28 -13.74 -3.16
CA MET A 67 -6.51 -14.15 -2.01
C MET A 67 -5.74 -12.99 -1.40
N HIS A 68 -5.72 -12.98 -0.07
CA HIS A 68 -4.86 -12.11 0.69
C HIS A 68 -3.53 -12.80 0.98
N VAL A 69 -2.42 -12.08 0.80
CA VAL A 69 -1.08 -12.52 1.19
C VAL A 69 -0.48 -11.54 2.17
N ARG A 70 0.40 -11.99 3.06
CA ARG A 70 1.04 -11.08 3.99
C ARG A 70 2.04 -10.19 3.23
N SER A 71 1.92 -8.88 3.37
CA SER A 71 2.91 -7.93 2.88
C SER A 71 4.31 -8.31 3.39
N HIS A 72 5.31 -8.15 2.53
CA HIS A 72 6.73 -8.34 2.87
C HIS A 72 7.05 -9.67 3.56
N THR A 73 6.52 -10.77 3.04
CA THR A 73 6.94 -12.12 3.44
C THR A 73 8.34 -12.45 2.89
N ASP A 74 9.18 -13.06 3.72
CA ASP A 74 10.49 -13.60 3.32
C ASP A 74 10.39 -15.02 2.74
N LEU A 75 9.17 -15.57 2.66
CA LEU A 75 8.95 -16.89 2.09
C LEU A 75 9.25 -16.88 0.57
N PRO A 76 9.92 -17.92 0.06
CA PRO A 76 10.12 -18.08 -1.38
C PRO A 76 8.80 -18.46 -2.08
N GLY A 77 8.74 -18.23 -3.39
CA GLY A 77 7.63 -18.66 -4.23
C GLY A 77 7.10 -17.57 -5.16
N GLU A 78 6.39 -17.99 -6.19
CA GLU A 78 5.88 -17.13 -7.27
C GLU A 78 4.96 -16.02 -6.74
N ILE A 79 4.15 -16.33 -5.73
CA ILE A 79 3.23 -15.38 -5.09
C ILE A 79 4.00 -14.25 -4.38
N ALA A 80 5.04 -14.60 -3.62
CA ALA A 80 5.86 -13.61 -2.92
C ALA A 80 6.67 -12.74 -3.90
N GLU A 81 7.17 -13.33 -4.98
CA GLU A 81 7.86 -12.61 -6.05
C GLU A 81 6.92 -11.68 -6.83
N GLY A 82 5.73 -12.16 -7.19
CA GLY A 82 4.69 -11.38 -7.83
C GLY A 82 4.26 -10.17 -6.99
N ASN A 83 4.10 -10.35 -5.67
CA ASN A 83 3.79 -9.24 -4.77
C ASN A 83 4.92 -8.21 -4.75
N ARG A 84 6.18 -8.63 -4.59
CA ARG A 84 7.33 -7.70 -4.63
C ARG A 84 7.39 -6.92 -5.94
N LYS A 85 7.09 -7.57 -7.05
CA LYS A 85 7.02 -6.92 -8.36
C LYS A 85 5.88 -5.90 -8.41
N ALA A 86 4.69 -6.25 -7.93
CA ALA A 86 3.56 -5.32 -7.83
C ALA A 86 3.91 -4.09 -6.97
N ASP A 87 4.48 -4.29 -5.79
CA ASP A 87 4.93 -3.21 -4.88
C ASP A 87 5.93 -2.28 -5.58
N SER A 88 6.91 -2.84 -6.27
CA SER A 88 7.93 -2.05 -7.00
C SER A 88 7.35 -1.20 -8.12
N LEU A 89 6.29 -1.69 -8.78
CA LEU A 89 5.61 -1.01 -9.88
C LEU A 89 4.56 -0.01 -9.38
N ALA A 90 4.04 -0.20 -8.17
CA ALA A 90 3.12 0.70 -7.49
C ALA A 90 3.83 1.85 -6.76
N ALA A 91 5.15 1.75 -6.56
CA ALA A 91 5.95 2.82 -6.01
C ALA A 91 5.78 4.11 -6.84
N PRO A 92 5.60 5.29 -6.20
CA PRO A 92 5.37 6.55 -6.91
C PRO A 92 6.40 6.80 -8.02
N ALA A 93 5.95 6.78 -9.27
CA ALA A 93 6.78 7.08 -10.44
C ALA A 93 7.41 8.49 -10.38
N GLU A 94 6.82 9.38 -9.57
CA GLU A 94 7.31 10.73 -9.31
C GLU A 94 8.63 10.73 -8.51
N MET A 95 8.85 9.74 -7.63
CA MET A 95 10.12 9.60 -6.92
C MET A 95 11.26 9.23 -7.88
N ALA A 96 11.01 8.37 -8.88
CA ALA A 96 12.03 7.94 -9.85
C ALA A 96 12.57 9.08 -10.76
N ARG A 97 11.92 10.25 -10.79
CA ARG A 97 12.33 11.40 -11.64
C ARG A 97 13.15 12.47 -10.92
N LEU A 98 13.27 12.41 -9.59
CA LEU A 98 14.02 13.39 -8.83
C LEU A 98 15.49 12.94 -8.72
N PRO A 99 16.50 13.73 -9.13
CA PRO A 99 17.90 13.35 -8.93
C PRO A 99 18.31 13.33 -7.45
N ASP A 100 17.54 13.99 -6.56
CA ASP A 100 17.83 14.11 -5.14
C ASP A 100 17.08 13.05 -4.31
N ILE A 101 17.82 12.00 -3.93
CA ILE A 101 17.39 10.89 -3.07
C ILE A 101 16.86 11.39 -1.71
N PHE A 102 17.40 12.49 -1.19
CA PHE A 102 16.96 13.05 0.10
C PHE A 102 15.58 13.71 -0.02
N GLN A 103 15.31 14.44 -1.12
CA GLN A 103 13.98 15.00 -1.36
C GLN A 103 12.94 13.90 -1.64
N GLN A 104 13.32 12.86 -2.39
CA GLN A 104 12.45 11.69 -2.58
C GLN A 104 12.05 11.07 -1.24
N ALA A 105 13.04 10.85 -0.35
CA ALA A 105 12.79 10.29 0.97
C ALA A 105 11.89 11.20 1.83
N LYS A 106 12.03 12.52 1.70
CA LYS A 106 11.17 13.48 2.40
C LYS A 106 9.72 13.40 1.92
N LEU A 107 9.50 13.38 0.60
CA LEU A 107 8.16 13.22 0.01
C LEU A 107 7.54 11.86 0.38
N SER A 108 8.33 10.79 0.30
CA SER A 108 7.91 9.45 0.70
C SER A 108 7.48 9.43 2.17
N HIS A 109 8.29 10.02 3.07
CA HIS A 109 7.96 10.09 4.49
C HIS A 109 6.72 10.94 4.77
N GLN A 110 6.52 12.04 4.04
CA GLN A 110 5.31 12.86 4.17
C GLN A 110 4.05 12.07 3.81
N GLN A 111 4.15 11.15 2.84
CA GLN A 111 3.02 10.35 2.38
C GLN A 111 2.78 9.09 3.24
N TYR A 112 3.85 8.39 3.63
CA TYR A 112 3.78 7.06 4.23
C TYR A 112 4.24 7.01 5.69
N HIS A 113 4.77 8.11 6.22
CA HIS A 113 5.30 8.21 7.57
C HIS A 113 6.28 7.07 7.94
N GLN A 114 7.16 6.67 7.00
CA GLN A 114 8.14 5.59 7.22
C GLN A 114 9.06 5.90 8.40
N ASN A 115 9.40 4.89 9.20
CA ASN A 115 10.37 5.03 10.29
C ASN A 115 11.82 5.15 9.79
N ILE A 116 12.74 5.51 10.69
CA ILE A 116 14.17 5.72 10.36
C ILE A 116 14.79 4.50 9.66
N PRO A 117 14.65 3.25 10.16
CA PRO A 117 15.18 2.07 9.45
C PRO A 117 14.60 1.88 8.05
N GLY A 118 13.29 2.13 7.87
CA GLY A 118 12.61 2.05 6.59
C GLY A 118 13.20 3.01 5.56
N LEU A 119 13.44 4.27 5.96
CA LEU A 119 14.06 5.28 5.10
C LEU A 119 15.50 4.94 4.72
N ILE A 120 16.30 4.42 5.67
CA ILE A 120 17.68 3.98 5.39
C ILE A 120 17.68 2.86 4.36
N ARG A 121 16.83 1.83 4.54
CA ARG A 121 16.78 0.67 3.64
C ARG A 121 16.29 1.05 2.24
N GLN A 122 15.29 1.92 2.16
CA GLN A 122 14.63 2.26 0.90
C GLN A 122 15.41 3.28 0.07
N PHE A 123 16.03 4.27 0.71
CA PHE A 123 16.70 5.38 0.03
C PHE A 123 18.22 5.39 0.22
N GLN A 124 18.79 4.37 0.89
CA GLN A 124 20.23 4.30 1.17
C GLN A 124 20.78 5.55 1.89
N LEU A 125 19.94 6.18 2.72
CA LEU A 125 20.31 7.37 3.48
C LEU A 125 21.19 7.02 4.67
N THR A 126 22.00 7.98 5.10
CA THR A 126 22.66 7.89 6.41
C THR A 126 21.64 8.00 7.54
N ARG A 127 21.98 7.45 8.72
CA ARG A 127 21.12 7.52 9.91
C ARG A 127 20.81 8.96 10.33
N SER A 128 21.75 9.90 10.13
CA SER A 128 21.53 11.33 10.43
C SER A 128 20.53 11.97 9.47
N GLN A 129 20.63 11.67 8.17
CA GLN A 129 19.66 12.13 7.17
C GLN A 129 18.25 11.61 7.43
N ALA A 130 18.10 10.30 7.69
CA ALA A 130 16.80 9.73 8.00
C ALA A 130 16.20 10.29 9.31
N ARG A 131 17.04 10.55 10.32
CA ARG A 131 16.61 11.27 11.55
C ARG A 131 16.12 12.68 11.24
N ALA A 132 16.82 13.43 10.40
CA ALA A 132 16.42 14.79 10.04
C ALA A 132 15.03 14.81 9.37
N ILE A 133 14.75 13.85 8.48
CA ILE A 133 13.45 13.74 7.80
C ILE A 133 12.33 13.52 8.84
N VAL A 134 12.45 12.49 9.68
CA VAL A 134 11.43 12.17 10.71
C VAL A 134 11.28 13.31 11.72
N ALA A 135 12.40 13.92 12.11
CA ALA A 135 12.41 15.05 13.05
C ALA A 135 11.76 16.31 12.48
N THR A 136 11.50 16.41 11.17
CA THR A 136 10.75 17.53 10.58
C THR A 136 9.28 17.23 10.33
N CYS A 137 8.80 16.03 10.64
CA CYS A 137 7.41 15.63 10.42
C CYS A 137 6.53 15.98 11.64
N PRO A 138 5.54 16.88 11.51
CA PRO A 138 4.68 17.29 12.63
C PRO A 138 3.88 16.13 13.22
N ASN A 139 3.36 15.23 12.37
CA ASN A 139 2.59 14.06 12.80
C ASN A 139 3.46 13.05 13.57
N CYS A 140 4.70 12.83 13.16
CA CYS A 140 5.59 11.89 13.82
C CYS A 140 6.22 12.45 15.11
N GLN A 141 6.40 13.78 15.22
CA GLN A 141 6.83 14.42 16.46
C GLN A 141 5.79 14.27 17.58
N LEU A 142 4.50 14.37 17.26
CA LEU A 142 3.42 14.21 18.24
C LEU A 142 3.32 12.77 18.78
N GLN A 143 3.77 11.79 18.01
CA GLN A 143 3.84 10.37 18.40
C GLN A 143 5.18 9.96 19.02
N ALA A 144 6.13 10.89 19.22
CA ALA A 144 7.37 10.61 19.91
C ALA A 144 7.10 10.36 21.40
N VAL A 145 6.78 9.11 21.73
CA VAL A 145 6.82 8.61 23.10
C VAL A 145 8.22 8.93 23.66
N PRO A 146 8.35 9.47 24.88
CA PRO A 146 9.67 9.73 25.45
C PRO A 146 10.48 8.43 25.37
N SER A 147 11.70 8.51 24.84
CA SER A 147 12.61 7.37 24.87
C SER A 147 12.77 6.97 26.33
N LEU A 148 12.20 5.83 26.73
CA LEU A 148 12.57 5.18 27.98
C LEU A 148 14.07 4.91 27.86
N GLY A 149 14.82 5.69 28.64
CA GLY A 149 16.25 5.57 28.75
C GLY A 149 16.63 4.15 29.11
N VAL A 150 17.81 3.77 28.64
CA VAL A 150 18.52 2.56 29.04
C VAL A 150 18.40 2.35 30.56
N GLY A 151 17.77 1.26 30.95
CA GLY A 151 17.70 0.76 32.31
C GLY A 151 17.57 -0.76 32.25
N VAL A 152 18.65 -1.44 32.63
CA VAL A 152 18.84 -2.89 32.63
C VAL A 152 17.82 -3.65 33.51
N ASN A 153 17.69 -4.95 33.22
CA ASN A 153 16.99 -6.02 33.95
C ASN A 153 17.09 -5.94 35.49
N PRO A 154 16.08 -6.40 36.27
CA PRO A 154 15.80 -7.84 36.48
C PRO A 154 14.47 -8.36 35.94
#